data_AF-A0A535P1F4-F1
#
_entry.id   AF-A0A535P1F4-F1
#
_cell.length_a   1.000
_cell.length_b   1.000
_cell.length_c   1.000
_cell.angle_alpha   90.00
_cell.angle_beta   90.00
_cell.angle_gamma   90.00
#
_symmetry.space_group_name_H-M   'P 1'
#
loop_
_entity.id
_entity.type
_entity.pdbx_description
1 polymer ?
#
loop_
_entity_poly.entity_id
_entity_poly.type
_entity_poly.pdbx_seq_one_letter_code
_entity_poly.pdbx_strand_id
1 'polypeptide(L)'
;MRRSRPCASSSTWRRWSSRRPSARTRTCTDAVIVNRLLPRDLHDELFQKWQRIHHRYQAEVEQSFSGIPIFNVPLFDREVVGETMLARMAQAIYGDEDPSRRFATSNPQRIDKEGSDYVLALKVPFVDKSAVDLSRHNGDLYVTVGNYRREITLPRVLARRETAGASIEDGELRVRFAPKPEQVEKGKARR
;
A
#
# COMPACT_ATOMS: atom_id res chain seq x y z
N MET A 1 -52.63 4.76 -12.61
CA MET A 1 -51.86 5.19 -11.42
C MET A 1 -50.52 4.45 -11.38
N ARG A 2 -49.45 5.05 -11.91
CA ARG A 2 -48.07 4.54 -11.80
C ARG A 2 -47.39 5.28 -10.64
N ARG A 3 -47.00 4.56 -9.59
CA ARG A 3 -46.16 5.10 -8.51
C ARG A 3 -44.70 5.04 -8.93
N SER A 4 -44.12 6.22 -9.12
CA SER A 4 -42.69 6.45 -9.30
C SER A 4 -41.92 6.05 -8.04
N ARG A 5 -40.88 5.23 -8.18
CA ARG A 5 -39.89 4.99 -7.11
C ARG A 5 -38.75 6.00 -7.27
N PRO A 6 -38.27 6.64 -6.20
CA PRO A 6 -37.17 7.59 -6.29
C PRO A 6 -35.84 6.86 -6.53
N CYS A 7 -35.07 7.44 -7.44
CA CYS A 7 -33.71 7.07 -7.78
C CYS A 7 -32.79 7.41 -6.58
N ALA A 8 -32.29 6.39 -5.88
CA ALA A 8 -31.27 6.57 -4.86
C ALA A 8 -29.89 6.61 -5.54
N SER A 9 -29.28 7.80 -5.55
CA SER A 9 -27.91 8.04 -5.99
C SER A 9 -26.93 7.29 -5.08
N SER A 10 -26.37 6.21 -5.60
CA SER A 10 -25.33 5.39 -4.98
C SER A 10 -23.97 6.11 -5.08
N SER A 11 -23.67 7.00 -4.14
CA SER A 11 -22.29 7.45 -3.89
C SER A 11 -21.52 6.39 -3.11
N THR A 12 -21.34 5.23 -3.74
CA THR A 12 -20.51 4.14 -3.24
C THR A 12 -19.10 4.40 -3.75
N TRP A 13 -18.30 5.13 -2.97
CA TRP A 13 -16.86 5.22 -3.20
C TRP A 13 -16.31 3.80 -3.15
N ARG A 14 -15.96 3.27 -4.33
CA ARG A 14 -15.48 1.91 -4.52
C ARG A 14 -14.24 1.72 -3.65
N ARG A 15 -14.40 0.90 -2.61
CA ARG A 15 -13.33 0.15 -1.95
C ARG A 15 -12.29 -0.23 -3.01
N TRP A 16 -11.04 0.20 -2.80
CA TRP A 16 -9.90 -0.10 -3.67
C TRP A 16 -10.01 -1.51 -4.23
N SER A 17 -10.27 -1.61 -5.54
CA SER A 17 -10.29 -2.88 -6.25
C SER A 17 -8.85 -3.22 -6.63
N SER A 18 -8.01 -3.54 -5.65
CA SER A 18 -7.01 -4.55 -5.92
C SER A 18 -7.80 -5.84 -6.12
N ARG A 19 -8.03 -6.23 -7.39
CA ARG A 19 -8.32 -7.64 -7.70
C ARG A 19 -7.29 -8.42 -6.91
N ARG A 20 -7.73 -9.37 -6.06
CA ARG A 20 -6.82 -10.30 -5.39
C ARG A 20 -5.83 -10.79 -6.44
N PRO A 21 -4.56 -10.36 -6.41
CA PRO A 21 -3.58 -10.95 -7.32
C PRO A 21 -3.40 -12.35 -6.76
N SER A 22 -3.83 -13.36 -7.52
CA SER A 22 -3.34 -14.71 -7.29
C SER A 22 -1.82 -14.63 -7.26
N ALA A 23 -1.23 -15.10 -6.16
CA ALA A 23 0.19 -15.08 -5.84
C ALA A 23 1.12 -15.19 -7.07
N ARG A 24 1.72 -14.07 -7.53
CA ARG A 24 3.06 -14.08 -8.17
C ARG A 24 3.68 -12.72 -8.54
N THR A 25 2.93 -11.63 -8.65
CA THR A 25 3.49 -10.39 -9.22
C THR A 25 3.93 -9.41 -8.13
N ARG A 26 5.24 -9.18 -8.04
CA ARG A 26 5.83 -8.08 -7.27
C ARG A 26 5.58 -6.77 -8.03
N THR A 27 4.36 -6.25 -7.92
CA THR A 27 4.02 -4.94 -8.49
C THR A 27 4.69 -3.87 -7.65
N CYS A 28 5.66 -3.17 -8.24
CA CYS A 28 6.20 -1.94 -7.67
C CYS A 28 5.27 -0.80 -8.09
N THR A 29 4.90 0.06 -7.15
CA THR A 29 4.20 1.32 -7.44
C THR A 29 5.25 2.42 -7.53
N ASP A 30 5.30 3.10 -8.67
CA ASP A 30 6.26 4.16 -8.96
C ASP A 30 5.62 5.55 -9.01
N ALA A 31 4.30 5.66 -9.16
CA ALA A 31 3.52 6.88 -9.00
C ALA A 31 2.09 6.60 -8.50
N VAL A 32 1.44 7.62 -7.94
CA VAL A 32 0.01 7.58 -7.57
C VAL A 32 -0.71 8.74 -8.21
N ILE A 33 -1.88 8.49 -8.81
CA ILE A 33 -2.73 9.52 -9.38
C ILE A 33 -3.97 9.69 -8.51
N VAL A 34 -4.14 10.86 -7.90
CA VAL A 34 -5.32 11.26 -7.14
C VAL A 34 -6.24 12.04 -8.07
N ASN A 35 -7.36 11.43 -8.44
CA ASN A 35 -8.31 12.02 -9.38
C ASN A 35 -9.38 12.88 -8.67
N ARG A 36 -9.89 13.89 -9.40
CA ARG A 36 -11.04 14.75 -9.03
C ARG A 36 -10.80 15.63 -7.82
N LEU A 37 -9.69 16.35 -7.80
CA LEU A 37 -9.51 17.40 -6.80
C LEU A 37 -10.42 18.58 -7.09
N LEU A 38 -11.21 18.95 -6.09
CA LEU A 38 -12.04 20.14 -6.13
C LEU A 38 -11.14 21.39 -6.18
N PRO A 39 -11.46 22.38 -7.02
CA PRO A 39 -10.78 23.67 -7.00
C PRO A 39 -10.78 24.28 -5.59
N ARG A 40 -9.69 24.96 -5.24
CA ARG A 40 -9.54 25.62 -3.93
C ARG A 40 -10.40 26.88 -3.81
N ASP A 41 -10.81 27.47 -4.94
CA ASP A 41 -11.52 28.75 -5.02
C ASP A 41 -13.05 28.62 -4.92
N LEU A 42 -13.56 27.49 -4.39
CA LEU A 42 -14.98 27.28 -4.17
C LEU A 42 -15.36 27.78 -2.77
N HIS A 43 -16.15 28.87 -2.72
CA HIS A 43 -16.48 29.55 -1.47
C HIS A 43 -17.77 29.07 -0.78
N ASP A 44 -18.56 28.20 -1.44
CA ASP A 44 -19.84 27.71 -0.93
C ASP A 44 -19.66 26.69 0.23
N GLU A 45 -20.46 26.81 1.29
CA GLU A 45 -20.32 26.08 2.56
C GLU A 45 -20.37 24.55 2.39
N LEU A 46 -21.18 24.05 1.44
CA LEU A 46 -21.25 22.62 1.11
C LEU A 46 -19.90 22.11 0.59
N PHE A 47 -19.25 22.91 -0.25
CA PHE A 47 -17.95 22.58 -0.85
C PHE A 47 -16.81 22.68 0.16
N GLN A 48 -16.87 23.61 1.11
CA GLN A 48 -15.90 23.69 2.21
C GLN A 48 -15.89 22.43 3.09
N LYS A 49 -17.07 21.82 3.33
CA LYS A 49 -17.15 20.55 4.06
C LYS A 49 -16.50 19.41 3.28
N TRP A 50 -16.69 19.38 1.95
CA TRP A 50 -16.09 18.36 1.09
C TRP A 50 -14.57 18.56 0.93
N GLN A 51 -14.10 19.81 0.82
CA GLN A 51 -12.67 20.15 0.79
C GLN A 51 -11.95 19.69 2.08
N ARG A 52 -12.56 19.89 3.26
CA ARG A 52 -11.99 19.38 4.53
C ARG A 52 -11.84 17.86 4.55
N ILE A 53 -12.84 17.15 4.04
CA ILE A 53 -12.80 15.68 3.94
C ILE A 53 -11.71 15.25 2.94
N HIS A 54 -11.63 15.90 1.78
CA HIS A 54 -10.60 15.64 0.78
C HIS A 54 -9.20 15.91 1.32
N HIS A 55 -8.97 17.00 2.04
CA HIS A 55 -7.67 17.35 2.61
C HIS A 55 -7.19 16.31 3.63
N ARG A 56 -8.10 15.80 4.48
CA ARG A 56 -7.77 14.71 5.41
C ARG A 56 -7.31 13.46 4.66
N TYR A 57 -8.05 13.05 3.63
CA TYR A 57 -7.66 11.90 2.82
C TYR A 57 -6.39 12.13 1.99
N GLN A 58 -6.14 13.37 1.55
CA GLN A 58 -4.91 13.71 0.86
C GLN A 58 -3.70 13.53 1.79
N ALA A 59 -3.77 14.00 3.03
CA ALA A 59 -2.73 13.77 4.02
C ALA A 59 -2.51 12.26 4.28
N GLU A 60 -3.60 11.47 4.34
CA GLU A 60 -3.50 10.01 4.45
C GLU A 60 -2.80 9.39 3.23
N VAL A 61 -3.10 9.85 2.01
CA VAL A 61 -2.45 9.37 0.76
C VAL A 61 -0.97 9.77 0.72
N GLU A 62 -0.64 11.01 1.05
CA GLU A 62 0.75 11.51 1.13
C GLU A 62 1.58 10.71 2.12
N GLN A 63 1.01 10.37 3.28
CA GLN A 63 1.67 9.52 4.26
C GLN A 63 1.80 8.07 3.78
N SER A 64 0.77 7.52 3.11
CA SER A 64 0.76 6.14 2.60
C SER A 64 1.82 5.88 1.55
N PHE A 65 2.02 6.86 0.67
CA PHE A 65 2.88 6.78 -0.49
C PHE A 65 4.11 7.68 -0.33
N SER A 66 4.56 7.88 0.91
CA SER A 66 5.77 8.64 1.21
C SER A 66 6.96 8.11 0.39
N GLY A 67 7.60 9.02 -0.36
CA GLY A 67 8.70 8.70 -1.28
C GLY A 67 8.27 8.18 -2.66
N ILE A 68 6.97 8.16 -2.95
CA ILE A 68 6.39 7.94 -4.29
C ILE A 68 5.69 9.24 -4.70
N PRO A 69 5.94 9.77 -5.91
CA PRO A 69 5.28 10.98 -6.37
C PRO A 69 3.77 10.78 -6.52
N ILE A 70 3.02 11.79 -6.07
CA ILE A 70 1.57 11.86 -6.14
C ILE A 70 1.19 12.95 -7.13
N PHE A 71 0.52 12.55 -8.21
CA PHE A 71 -0.01 13.45 -9.23
C PHE A 71 -1.49 13.71 -8.99
N ASN A 72 -1.87 14.98 -9.10
CA ASN A 72 -3.17 15.48 -8.72
C ASN A 72 -3.94 15.89 -9.97
N VAL A 73 -5.03 15.18 -10.27
CA VAL A 73 -5.89 15.51 -11.41
C VAL A 73 -6.98 16.48 -10.96
N PRO A 74 -7.05 17.71 -11.50
CA PRO A 74 -8.13 18.63 -11.18
C PRO A 74 -9.45 18.10 -11.72
N LEU A 75 -10.55 18.53 -11.10
CA LEU A 75 -11.87 18.35 -11.68
C LEU A 75 -12.01 19.23 -12.93
N PHE A 76 -12.27 18.62 -14.09
CA PHE A 76 -12.51 19.33 -15.34
C PHE A 76 -13.97 19.80 -15.44
N ASP A 77 -14.19 20.89 -16.18
CA ASP A 77 -15.49 21.53 -16.45
C ASP A 77 -16.38 20.71 -17.38
N ARG A 78 -15.81 19.71 -18.05
CA ARG A 78 -16.47 18.83 -19.02
C ARG A 78 -15.87 17.44 -18.93
N GLU A 79 -16.55 16.47 -19.56
CA GLU A 79 -16.04 15.11 -19.64
C GLU A 79 -14.71 15.05 -20.41
N VAL A 80 -13.78 14.23 -19.92
CA VAL A 80 -12.47 14.04 -20.56
C VAL A 80 -12.63 13.00 -21.67
N VAL A 81 -13.13 13.43 -22.82
CA VAL A 81 -13.38 12.59 -23.99
C VAL A 81 -12.72 13.21 -25.22
N GLY A 82 -12.14 12.35 -26.06
CA GLY A 82 -11.41 12.77 -27.26
C GLY A 82 -9.98 13.21 -26.96
N GLU A 83 -9.16 13.22 -28.00
CA GLU A 83 -7.71 13.44 -27.93
C GLU A 83 -7.36 14.78 -27.29
N THR A 84 -8.07 15.85 -27.63
CA THR A 84 -7.84 17.20 -27.07
C THR A 84 -7.98 17.24 -25.55
N MET A 85 -9.04 16.62 -25.01
CA MET A 85 -9.26 16.61 -23.56
C MET A 85 -8.29 15.66 -22.85
N LEU A 86 -7.93 14.53 -23.48
CA LEU A 86 -6.91 13.62 -22.96
C LEU A 86 -5.54 14.30 -22.89
N ALA A 87 -5.15 15.08 -23.91
CA ALA A 87 -3.92 15.87 -23.92
C ALA A 87 -3.92 16.95 -22.83
N ARG A 88 -5.05 17.65 -22.64
CA ARG A 88 -5.20 18.63 -21.56
C ARG A 88 -5.07 17.98 -20.17
N MET A 89 -5.63 16.77 -20.00
CA MET A 89 -5.47 16.00 -18.77
C MET A 89 -4.03 15.54 -18.58
N ALA A 90 -3.37 15.04 -19.63
CA ALA A 90 -1.96 14.64 -19.57
C ALA A 90 -1.07 15.81 -19.15
N GLN A 91 -1.23 17.00 -19.74
CA GLN A 91 -0.49 18.20 -19.35
C GLN A 91 -0.74 18.58 -17.88
N ALA A 92 -1.98 18.43 -17.39
CA ALA A 92 -2.29 18.74 -15.99
C ALA A 92 -1.64 17.76 -15.00
N ILE A 93 -1.41 16.50 -15.42
CA ILE A 93 -0.83 15.45 -14.58
C ILE A 93 0.70 15.48 -14.62
N TYR A 94 1.27 15.49 -15.82
CA TYR A 94 2.70 15.28 -16.05
C TYR A 94 3.45 16.56 -16.41
N GLY A 95 2.75 17.63 -16.78
CA GLY A 95 3.39 18.82 -17.33
C GLY A 95 4.23 18.46 -18.55
N ASP A 96 5.50 18.86 -18.53
CA ASP A 96 6.46 18.55 -19.58
C ASP A 96 7.27 17.26 -19.32
N GLU A 97 6.97 16.55 -18.22
CA GLU A 97 7.63 15.27 -17.93
C GLU A 97 7.08 14.12 -18.79
N ASP A 98 7.97 13.23 -19.23
CA ASP A 98 7.60 12.02 -19.98
C ASP A 98 6.81 11.04 -19.08
N PRO A 99 5.54 10.70 -19.41
CA PRO A 99 4.72 9.77 -18.63
C PRO A 99 5.25 8.32 -18.63
N SER A 100 6.19 7.97 -19.52
CA SER A 100 6.80 6.64 -19.60
C SER A 100 8.02 6.46 -18.69
N ARG A 101 8.51 7.55 -18.08
CA ARG A 101 9.60 7.54 -17.10
C ARG A 101 9.21 6.72 -15.87
N ARG A 102 10.21 6.10 -15.22
CA ARG A 102 10.04 5.57 -13.86
C ARG A 102 10.11 6.70 -12.85
N PHE A 103 9.03 6.88 -12.11
CA PHE A 103 8.87 8.01 -11.19
C PHE A 103 9.42 7.73 -9.79
N ALA A 104 9.38 6.48 -9.33
CA ALA A 104 10.05 6.05 -8.10
C ALA A 104 10.56 4.61 -8.22
N THR A 105 11.74 4.36 -7.65
CA THR A 105 12.26 3.00 -7.43
C THR A 105 12.05 2.66 -5.97
N SER A 106 10.80 2.39 -5.58
CA SER A 106 10.54 1.93 -4.21
C SER A 106 10.77 0.41 -4.16
N ASN A 107 11.71 -0.03 -3.32
CA ASN A 107 11.80 -1.44 -2.98
C ASN A 107 10.97 -1.67 -1.69
N PRO A 108 9.76 -2.25 -1.78
CA PRO A 108 8.85 -2.36 -0.64
C PRO A 108 9.27 -3.44 0.36
N GLN A 109 10.38 -4.14 0.12
CA GLN A 109 10.95 -5.13 1.03
C GLN A 109 12.47 -5.27 0.86
N ARG A 110 13.21 -5.29 1.96
CA ARG A 110 14.66 -5.57 1.98
C ARG A 110 14.94 -6.73 2.93
N ILE A 111 15.94 -7.55 2.59
CA ILE A 111 16.42 -8.62 3.45
C ILE A 111 17.88 -8.32 3.75
N ASP A 112 18.15 -8.06 5.03
CA ASP A 112 19.50 -7.78 5.53
C ASP A 112 19.97 -8.97 6.37
N LYS A 113 21.26 -9.32 6.28
CA LYS A 113 21.87 -10.35 7.13
C LYS A 113 22.56 -9.66 8.29
N GLU A 114 22.13 -9.96 9.52
CA GLU A 114 22.68 -9.40 10.76
C GLU A 114 23.34 -10.53 11.56
N GLY A 115 24.64 -10.74 11.35
CA GLY A 115 25.37 -11.84 11.98
C GLY A 115 24.84 -13.22 11.60
N SER A 116 24.34 -13.98 12.59
CA SER A 116 23.69 -15.27 12.37
C SER A 116 22.25 -15.15 11.87
N ASP A 117 21.63 -13.97 12.00
CA ASP A 117 20.21 -13.74 11.81
C ASP A 117 19.93 -13.05 10.47
N TYR A 118 18.67 -13.02 10.09
CA TYR A 118 18.20 -12.21 8.97
C TYR A 118 17.08 -11.28 9.42
N VAL A 119 17.04 -10.09 8.84
CA VAL A 119 15.97 -9.11 9.07
C VAL A 119 15.27 -8.84 7.74
N LEU A 120 13.96 -9.09 7.72
CA LEU A 120 13.07 -8.66 6.65
C LEU A 120 12.49 -7.29 7.03
N ALA A 121 12.90 -6.24 6.32
CA ALA A 121 12.38 -4.90 6.47
C ALA A 121 11.27 -4.63 5.44
N LEU A 122 10.12 -4.13 5.91
CA LEU A 122 8.93 -3.87 5.11
C LEU A 122 8.45 -2.45 5.39
N LYS A 123 8.34 -1.61 4.35
CA LYS A 123 7.69 -0.31 4.50
C LYS A 123 6.21 -0.52 4.82
N VAL A 124 5.76 0.06 5.92
CA VAL A 124 4.39 -0.05 6.42
C VAL A 124 3.77 1.34 6.54
N PRO A 125 2.71 1.65 5.76
CA PRO A 125 2.01 2.92 5.91
C PRO A 125 1.21 2.90 7.23
N PHE A 126 1.23 4.01 7.96
CA PHE A 126 0.42 4.26 9.16
C PHE A 126 0.71 3.39 10.39
N VAL A 127 1.89 3.51 10.99
CA VAL A 127 2.15 2.82 12.25
C VAL A 127 2.36 3.79 13.40
N ASP A 128 1.25 4.21 13.99
CA ASP A 128 1.25 4.58 15.40
C ASP A 128 1.06 3.31 16.24
N LYS A 129 2.16 2.78 16.79
CA LYS A 129 2.22 1.69 17.82
C LYS A 129 1.07 0.67 17.79
N SER A 130 0.65 0.22 16.61
CA SER A 130 -0.44 -0.73 16.46
C SER A 130 0.07 -2.14 16.72
N ALA A 131 -0.77 -3.01 17.28
CA ALA A 131 -0.42 -4.41 17.49
C ALA A 131 0.00 -5.06 16.16
N VAL A 132 1.19 -5.64 16.15
CA VAL A 132 1.73 -6.40 15.03
C VAL A 132 1.33 -7.85 15.23
N ASP A 133 0.59 -8.41 14.27
CA ASP A 133 0.26 -9.82 14.22
C ASP A 133 1.00 -10.48 13.05
N LEU A 134 1.77 -11.53 13.39
CA LEU A 134 2.57 -12.30 12.46
C LEU A 134 2.16 -13.76 12.54
N SER A 135 1.81 -14.34 11.41
CA SER A 135 1.58 -15.78 11.30
C SER A 135 2.31 -16.37 10.11
N ARG A 136 2.61 -17.67 10.20
CA ARG A 136 3.34 -18.41 9.17
C ARG A 136 2.56 -19.62 8.74
N HIS A 137 2.50 -19.84 7.44
CA HIS A 137 1.86 -21.01 6.87
C HIS A 137 2.56 -21.37 5.56
N ASN A 138 2.95 -22.64 5.39
CA ASN A 138 3.53 -23.19 4.14
C ASN A 138 4.73 -22.43 3.54
N GLY A 139 5.55 -21.76 4.35
CA GLY A 139 6.68 -20.98 3.85
C GLY A 139 6.33 -19.54 3.46
N ASP A 140 5.09 -19.13 3.69
CA ASP A 140 4.63 -17.74 3.59
C ASP A 140 4.56 -17.10 4.99
N LEU A 141 4.78 -15.79 5.02
CA LEU A 141 4.61 -14.92 6.18
C LEU A 141 3.39 -14.02 5.95
N TYR A 142 2.45 -14.06 6.87
CA TYR A 142 1.30 -13.17 6.92
C TYR A 142 1.57 -12.09 7.95
N VAL A 143 1.47 -10.85 7.51
CA VAL A 143 1.70 -9.65 8.30
C VAL A 143 0.40 -8.88 8.41
N THR A 144 -0.02 -8.58 9.63
CA THR A 144 -1.13 -7.67 9.93
C THR A 144 -0.64 -6.58 10.87
N VAL A 145 -0.76 -5.31 10.45
CA VAL A 145 -0.42 -4.13 11.25
C VAL A 145 -1.57 -3.13 11.08
N GLY A 146 -2.48 -3.08 12.07
CA GLY A 146 -3.72 -2.29 11.96
C GLY A 146 -4.53 -2.68 10.72
N ASN A 147 -4.69 -1.73 9.77
CA ASN A 147 -5.40 -1.95 8.51
C ASN A 147 -4.51 -2.50 7.38
N TYR A 148 -3.19 -2.54 7.58
CA TYR A 148 -2.24 -3.09 6.62
C TYR A 148 -2.18 -4.61 6.74
N ARG A 149 -2.41 -5.31 5.63
CA ARG A 149 -2.36 -6.77 5.54
C ARG A 149 -1.57 -7.21 4.32
N ARG A 150 -0.57 -8.08 4.51
CA ARG A 150 0.28 -8.58 3.43
C ARG A 150 0.67 -10.04 3.62
N GLU A 151 0.60 -10.80 2.54
CA GLU A 151 1.16 -12.14 2.42
C GLU A 151 2.51 -12.06 1.68
N ILE A 152 3.53 -12.70 2.23
CA ILE A 152 4.90 -12.64 1.74
C ILE A 152 5.47 -14.05 1.64
N THR A 153 5.72 -14.50 0.42
CA THR A 153 6.46 -15.73 0.20
C THR A 153 7.91 -15.56 0.63
N LEU A 154 8.34 -16.34 1.63
CA LEU A 154 9.69 -16.23 2.16
C LEU A 154 10.68 -16.93 1.22
N PRO A 155 11.79 -16.27 0.87
CA PRO A 155 12.92 -16.95 0.26
C PRO A 155 13.36 -18.13 1.11
N ARG A 156 13.87 -19.19 0.47
CA ARG A 156 14.27 -20.45 1.13
C ARG A 156 15.15 -20.26 2.38
N VAL A 157 16.00 -19.24 2.36
CA VAL A 157 16.91 -18.89 3.47
C VAL A 157 16.15 -18.45 4.73
N LEU A 158 15.03 -17.72 4.57
CA LEU A 158 14.17 -17.28 5.69
C LEU A 158 13.13 -18.34 6.05
N ALA A 159 12.61 -19.08 5.07
CA ALA A 159 11.58 -20.09 5.30
C ALA A 159 12.03 -21.21 6.27
N ARG A 160 13.34 -21.49 6.35
CA ARG A 160 13.93 -22.52 7.25
C ARG A 160 14.29 -22.00 8.65
N ARG A 161 14.13 -20.71 8.92
CA ARG A 161 14.50 -20.05 10.16
C ARG A 161 13.29 -19.84 11.06
N GLU A 162 13.52 -19.56 12.34
CA GLU A 162 12.45 -19.23 13.30
C GLU A 162 12.25 -17.72 13.38
N THR A 163 11.00 -17.28 13.55
CA THR A 163 10.69 -15.87 13.73
C THR A 163 11.02 -15.48 15.16
N ALA A 164 12.07 -14.69 15.36
CA ALA A 164 12.55 -14.28 16.68
C ALA A 164 11.77 -13.08 17.25
N GLY A 165 11.16 -12.26 16.38
CA GLY A 165 10.33 -11.14 16.79
C GLY A 165 10.10 -10.14 15.67
N ALA A 166 9.35 -9.09 15.96
CA ALA A 166 9.17 -7.96 15.07
C ALA A 166 9.12 -6.63 15.80
N SER A 167 9.72 -5.60 15.21
CA SER A 167 9.67 -4.22 15.67
C SER A 167 9.24 -3.30 14.53
N ILE A 168 8.74 -2.12 14.87
CA ILE A 168 8.47 -1.06 13.89
C ILE A 168 9.28 0.15 14.30
N GLU A 169 10.15 0.60 13.38
CA GLU A 169 11.07 1.72 13.55
C GLU A 169 11.03 2.54 12.25
N ASP A 170 10.91 3.86 12.36
CA ASP A 170 10.93 4.80 11.22
C ASP A 170 9.99 4.45 10.05
N GLY A 171 8.81 3.89 10.35
CA GLY A 171 7.83 3.48 9.32
C GLY A 171 8.17 2.17 8.60
N GLU A 172 9.13 1.41 9.11
CA GLU A 172 9.50 0.08 8.62
C GLU A 172 9.23 -0.99 9.68
N LEU A 173 8.48 -2.02 9.28
CA LEU A 173 8.34 -3.26 10.04
C LEU A 173 9.57 -4.13 9.79
N ARG A 174 10.32 -4.40 10.85
CA ARG A 174 11.48 -5.29 10.86
C ARG A 174 11.09 -6.62 11.48
N VAL A 175 11.14 -7.70 10.71
CA VAL A 175 10.90 -9.06 11.18
C VAL A 175 12.23 -9.82 11.26
N ARG A 176 12.62 -10.25 12.47
CA ARG A 176 13.89 -10.95 12.71
C ARG A 176 13.72 -12.46 12.62
N PHE A 177 14.65 -13.11 11.93
CA PHE A 177 14.70 -14.54 11.68
C PHE A 177 15.99 -15.16 12.24
N ALA A 178 15.88 -15.89 13.34
CA ALA A 178 16.99 -16.57 13.99
C ALA A 178 17.23 -17.97 13.39
N PRO A 179 18.47 -18.50 13.45
CA PRO A 179 18.74 -19.89 13.13
C PRO A 179 17.85 -20.81 13.97
N LYS A 180 17.33 -21.88 13.36
CA LYS A 180 16.62 -22.90 14.13
C LYS A 180 17.62 -23.60 15.04
N PRO A 181 17.35 -23.77 16.36
CA PRO A 181 18.21 -24.58 17.20
C PRO A 181 18.20 -26.03 16.68
N GLU A 182 19.37 -26.61 16.47
CA GLU A 182 19.51 -28.03 16.15
C GLU A 182 18.88 -28.86 17.27
N GLN A 183 17.82 -29.61 16.95
CA GLN A 183 17.30 -30.61 17.88
C GLN A 183 18.28 -31.78 17.87
N VAL A 184 19.13 -31.84 18.89
CA VAL A 184 19.98 -33.01 19.14
C VAL A 184 19.06 -34.18 19.49
N GLU A 185 18.88 -35.12 18.56
CA GLU A 185 18.23 -36.41 18.82
C GLU A 185 19.03 -37.14 19.90
N LYS A 186 18.51 -37.18 21.14
CA LYS A 186 19.02 -38.10 22.16
C LYS A 186 18.68 -39.53 21.71
N GLY A 187 19.66 -40.19 21.10
CA GLY A 187 19.62 -41.60 20.76
C GLY A 187 19.20 -42.42 21.98
N LYS A 188 18.01 -43.03 21.88
CA LYS A 188 17.48 -43.95 22.89
C LYS A 188 18.32 -45.23 22.83
N ALA A 189 19.25 -45.37 23.76
CA ALA A 189 20.02 -46.59 23.97
C ALA A 189 19.06 -47.78 24.18
N ARG A 190 19.08 -48.73 23.25
CA ARG A 190 18.49 -50.06 23.44
C ARG A 190 19.47 -50.89 24.28
N ARG A 191 19.03 -51.28 25.47
CA ARG A 191 19.51 -52.47 26.19
C ARG A 191 18.41 -53.50 26.14
#